data_AF-A0A7W5DY97-F1
#
_entry.id   AF-A0A7W5DY97-F1
#
_cell.length_a   1.000
_cell.length_b   1.000
_cell.length_c   1.000
_cell.angle_alpha   90.00
_cell.angle_beta   90.00
_cell.angle_gamma   90.00
#
_symmetry.space_group_name_H-M   'P 1'
#
loop_
_entity.id
_entity.type
_entity.pdbx_description
1 polymer ?
#
loop_
_entity_poly.entity_id
_entity_poly.type
_entity_poly.pdbx_seq_one_letter_code
_entity_poly.pdbx_strand_id
1 'polypeptide(L)'
;MDDSNLIAKFEKLGARATIRPLIENRWRLAPGPIVIDIGHDRRGEFFDIQATEDADVTVIDVQPRERHLLLMVRQSAERANDPVRKDKFLCGHDERHWFVAGVPETAPVSNVITAKESLKPELVRDRESGKKGKRTKRLRRKTDTFVRQGEWFFLPAGNVRVNEKLLLRNEPISRGLGSKPHVCEFLYRDGGTTVYVCGRHPSGLDTQEYRKLLKKNPQASKWNWRVMRRDPVVFVRGKVSHPDHATLRLDGWHRVAMNTENQSRAMAAVAFLD
;
A
#
# COMPACT_ATOMS: atom_id res chain seq x y z
N MET A 1 -22.08 -15.71 -14.01
CA MET A 1 -20.75 -16.10 -13.53
C MET A 1 -20.98 -17.15 -12.44
N ASP A 2 -20.31 -18.32 -12.46
CA ASP A 2 -20.48 -19.31 -11.38
C ASP A 2 -19.63 -18.89 -10.16
N ASP A 3 -20.21 -17.99 -9.38
CA ASP A 3 -19.59 -17.38 -8.20
C ASP A 3 -19.26 -18.40 -7.11
N SER A 4 -19.89 -19.57 -7.14
CA SER A 4 -19.70 -20.67 -6.18
C SER A 4 -18.26 -21.15 -6.14
N ASN A 5 -17.59 -21.21 -7.31
CA ASN A 5 -16.19 -21.62 -7.38
C ASN A 5 -15.28 -20.57 -6.74
N LEU A 6 -15.55 -19.28 -6.98
CA LEU A 6 -14.75 -18.19 -6.42
C LEU A 6 -14.88 -18.14 -4.89
N ILE A 7 -16.11 -18.21 -4.35
CA ILE A 7 -16.37 -18.24 -2.91
C ILE A 7 -15.65 -19.42 -2.26
N ALA A 8 -15.73 -20.62 -2.85
CA ALA A 8 -15.06 -21.81 -2.33
C ALA A 8 -13.53 -21.66 -2.24
N LYS A 9 -12.88 -20.81 -3.05
CA LYS A 9 -11.44 -20.52 -2.93
C LYS A 9 -11.12 -19.65 -1.71
N PHE A 10 -11.98 -18.68 -1.38
CA PHE A 10 -11.83 -17.87 -0.16
C PHE A 10 -12.12 -18.69 1.09
N GLU A 11 -13.12 -19.57 1.06
CA GLU A 11 -13.41 -20.49 2.16
C GLU A 11 -12.24 -21.42 2.47
N LYS A 12 -11.44 -21.83 1.46
CA LYS A 12 -10.19 -22.58 1.68
C LYS A 12 -9.15 -21.80 2.50
N LEU A 13 -9.21 -20.47 2.55
CA LEU A 13 -8.36 -19.66 3.45
C LEU A 13 -8.94 -19.55 4.87
N GLY A 14 -10.16 -20.03 5.08
CA GLY A 14 -10.99 -19.72 6.23
C GLY A 14 -11.60 -18.32 6.15
N ALA A 15 -11.73 -17.74 4.95
CA ALA A 15 -12.33 -16.43 4.72
C ALA A 15 -13.78 -16.57 4.27
N ARG A 16 -14.59 -15.54 4.57
CA ARG A 16 -15.88 -15.32 3.91
C ARG A 16 -15.68 -14.36 2.76
N ALA A 17 -16.42 -14.56 1.68
CA ALA A 17 -16.45 -13.65 0.55
C ALA A 17 -17.89 -13.47 0.05
N THR A 18 -18.20 -12.27 -0.39
CA THR A 18 -19.45 -11.92 -1.08
C THR A 18 -19.07 -11.35 -2.44
N ILE A 19 -19.77 -11.81 -3.48
CA ILE A 19 -19.60 -11.30 -4.85
C ILE A 19 -20.91 -10.63 -5.23
N ARG A 20 -20.82 -9.41 -5.75
CA ARG A 20 -21.99 -8.65 -6.19
C ARG A 20 -21.68 -7.77 -7.40
N PRO A 21 -22.70 -7.35 -8.17
CA PRO A 21 -22.49 -6.40 -9.25
C PRO A 21 -21.91 -5.09 -8.73
N LEU A 22 -20.98 -4.51 -9.47
CA LEU A 22 -20.46 -3.17 -9.20
C LEU A 22 -21.57 -2.14 -9.44
N ILE A 23 -21.99 -1.45 -8.37
CA ILE A 23 -22.97 -0.39 -8.49
C ILE A 23 -22.24 0.89 -8.89
N GLU A 24 -22.48 1.37 -10.12
CA GLU A 24 -21.93 2.63 -10.62
C GLU A 24 -22.36 3.79 -9.71
N ASN A 25 -21.41 4.35 -8.98
CA ASN A 25 -21.66 5.51 -8.15
C ASN A 25 -21.22 6.76 -8.91
N ARG A 26 -22.17 7.60 -9.33
CA ARG A 26 -21.94 8.82 -10.13
C ARG A 26 -20.96 9.82 -9.49
N TRP A 27 -20.66 9.67 -8.20
CA TRP A 27 -19.75 10.51 -7.43
C TRP A 27 -18.33 9.95 -7.28
N ARG A 28 -18.06 8.71 -7.74
CA ARG A 28 -16.69 8.16 -7.81
C ARG A 28 -16.14 8.44 -9.21
N LEU A 29 -15.04 9.20 -9.30
CA LEU A 29 -14.28 9.33 -10.55
C LEU A 29 -13.77 7.94 -10.95
N ALA A 30 -14.40 7.38 -12.00
CA ALA A 30 -14.09 6.12 -12.67
C ALA A 30 -13.75 4.96 -11.71
N PRO A 31 -14.74 4.29 -11.08
CA PRO A 31 -14.44 2.99 -10.50
C PRO A 31 -13.88 2.10 -11.63
N GLY A 32 -12.71 1.50 -11.42
CA GLY A 32 -12.25 0.40 -12.28
C GLY A 32 -13.33 -0.70 -12.33
N PRO A 33 -13.21 -1.70 -13.21
CA PRO A 33 -14.26 -2.72 -13.38
C PRO A 33 -14.46 -3.59 -12.13
N ILE A 34 -13.64 -3.40 -11.10
CA ILE A 34 -13.70 -4.13 -9.86
C ILE A 34 -13.36 -3.22 -8.69
N VAL A 35 -14.06 -3.46 -7.58
CA VAL A 35 -13.73 -2.96 -6.25
C VAL A 35 -13.63 -4.16 -5.33
N ILE A 36 -12.53 -4.27 -4.60
CA ILE A 36 -12.32 -5.33 -3.60
C ILE A 36 -11.98 -4.66 -2.28
N ASP A 37 -12.87 -4.79 -1.32
CA ASP A 37 -12.72 -4.22 0.01
C ASP A 37 -12.88 -5.29 1.09
N ILE A 38 -12.49 -4.96 2.32
CA ILE A 38 -12.78 -5.78 3.50
C ILE A 38 -14.02 -5.20 4.19
N GLY A 39 -15.12 -5.93 4.09
CA GLY A 39 -16.35 -5.65 4.81
C GLY A 39 -16.30 -6.19 6.24
N HIS A 40 -17.17 -5.67 7.11
CA HIS A 40 -17.32 -6.16 8.48
C HIS A 40 -18.80 -6.28 8.84
N ASP A 41 -19.18 -7.41 9.44
CA ASP A 41 -20.52 -7.67 9.96
C ASP A 41 -20.44 -8.34 11.35
N ARG A 42 -21.59 -8.75 11.90
CA ARG A 42 -21.65 -9.42 13.22
C ARG A 42 -20.88 -10.74 13.30
N ARG A 43 -20.52 -11.34 12.15
CA ARG A 43 -19.75 -12.58 12.05
C ARG A 43 -18.25 -12.31 11.77
N GLY A 44 -17.84 -11.05 11.77
CA GLY A 44 -16.48 -10.60 11.58
C GLY A 44 -16.22 -10.01 10.20
N GLU A 45 -14.98 -10.09 9.74
CA GLU A 45 -14.58 -9.58 8.44
C GLU A 45 -14.92 -10.54 7.29
N PHE A 46 -15.08 -10.00 6.09
CA PHE A 46 -15.28 -10.73 4.84
C PHE A 46 -14.75 -9.93 3.64
N PHE A 47 -14.40 -10.61 2.56
CA PHE A 47 -14.05 -9.96 1.29
C PHE A 47 -15.32 -9.53 0.56
N ASP A 48 -15.48 -8.23 0.30
CA ASP A 48 -16.55 -7.69 -0.54
C ASP A 48 -16.00 -7.43 -1.94
N ILE A 49 -16.41 -8.28 -2.90
CA ILE A 49 -15.95 -8.24 -4.28
C ILE A 49 -17.09 -7.71 -5.15
N GLN A 50 -16.90 -6.51 -5.70
CA GLN A 50 -17.84 -5.86 -6.59
C GLN A 50 -17.23 -5.81 -7.99
N ALA A 51 -17.86 -6.43 -8.99
CA ALA A 51 -17.32 -6.49 -10.35
C ALA A 51 -18.38 -6.11 -11.40
N THR A 52 -17.94 -5.54 -12.51
CA THR A 52 -18.77 -5.35 -13.71
C THR A 52 -19.05 -6.69 -14.38
N GLU A 53 -20.09 -6.77 -15.22
CA GLU A 53 -20.47 -8.01 -15.89
C GLU A 53 -19.39 -8.55 -16.83
N ASP A 54 -18.56 -7.66 -17.40
CA ASP A 54 -17.50 -7.96 -18.35
C ASP A 54 -16.14 -8.29 -17.69
N ALA A 55 -16.03 -8.21 -16.37
CA ALA A 55 -14.83 -8.56 -15.63
C ALA A 55 -14.73 -10.07 -15.36
N ASP A 56 -13.73 -10.73 -15.95
CA ASP A 56 -13.40 -12.13 -15.67
C ASP A 56 -12.53 -12.22 -14.41
N VAL A 57 -13.17 -12.58 -13.28
CA VAL A 57 -12.51 -12.70 -11.97
C VAL A 57 -12.09 -14.14 -11.70
N THR A 58 -10.80 -14.38 -11.56
CA THR A 58 -10.21 -15.72 -11.38
C THR A 58 -9.19 -15.78 -10.26
N VAL A 59 -9.12 -16.91 -9.55
CA VAL A 59 -8.08 -17.17 -8.55
C VAL A 59 -6.97 -17.98 -9.20
N ILE A 60 -5.75 -17.42 -9.22
CA ILE A 60 -4.57 -18.03 -9.84
C ILE A 60 -3.92 -19.04 -8.89
N ASP A 61 -3.79 -18.69 -7.61
CA ASP A 61 -3.08 -19.48 -6.61
C ASP A 61 -3.75 -19.34 -5.25
N VAL A 62 -3.82 -20.43 -4.49
CA VAL A 62 -4.41 -20.49 -3.14
C VAL A 62 -3.40 -21.17 -2.22
N GLN A 63 -3.04 -20.49 -1.14
CA GLN A 63 -2.12 -20.98 -0.12
C GLN A 63 -2.85 -21.04 1.24
N PRO A 64 -3.65 -22.10 1.52
CA PRO A 64 -4.48 -22.20 2.73
C PRO A 64 -3.70 -22.07 4.04
N ARG A 65 -2.52 -22.71 4.12
CA ARG A 65 -1.66 -22.70 5.32
C ARG A 65 -1.19 -21.31 5.70
N GLU A 66 -0.91 -20.48 4.68
CA GLU A 66 -0.51 -19.10 4.87
C GLU A 66 -1.73 -18.17 4.93
N ARG A 67 -2.94 -18.65 4.58
CA ARG A 67 -4.17 -17.87 4.44
C ARG A 67 -4.03 -16.73 3.43
N HIS A 68 -3.48 -17.03 2.25
CA HIS A 68 -3.33 -16.07 1.16
C HIS A 68 -3.81 -16.68 -0.16
N LEU A 69 -4.36 -15.86 -1.05
CA LEU A 69 -4.64 -16.20 -2.44
C LEU A 69 -4.24 -15.06 -3.37
N LEU A 70 -3.99 -15.41 -4.63
CA LEU A 70 -3.76 -14.45 -5.70
C LEU A 70 -4.99 -14.42 -6.62
N LEU A 71 -5.64 -13.27 -6.68
CA LEU A 71 -6.75 -12.99 -7.57
C LEU A 71 -6.25 -12.27 -8.83
N MET A 72 -6.88 -12.54 -9.96
CA MET A 72 -6.68 -11.82 -11.21
C MET A 72 -8.02 -11.45 -11.82
N VAL A 73 -8.07 -10.24 -12.35
CA VAL A 73 -9.23 -9.70 -13.04
C VAL A 73 -8.79 -9.40 -14.46
N ARG A 74 -9.46 -10.02 -15.44
CA ARG A 74 -9.24 -9.73 -16.85
C ARG A 74 -10.38 -8.87 -17.35
N GLN A 75 -10.04 -7.82 -18.08
CA GLN A 75 -11.00 -6.99 -18.79
C GLN A 75 -10.95 -7.30 -20.27
N SER A 76 -12.12 -7.36 -20.87
CA SER A 76 -12.27 -7.42 -22.32
C SER A 76 -11.58 -6.20 -22.96
N ALA A 77 -10.93 -6.41 -24.09
CA ALA A 77 -10.33 -5.32 -24.84
C ALA A 77 -11.44 -4.41 -25.39
N GLU A 78 -11.36 -3.09 -25.14
CA GLU A 78 -12.33 -2.12 -25.65
C GLU A 78 -12.34 -2.09 -27.21
N ARG A 79 -11.21 -2.45 -27.83
CA ARG A 79 -11.04 -2.60 -29.28
C ARG A 79 -10.33 -3.92 -29.59
N ALA A 80 -10.57 -4.47 -30.78
CA ALA A 80 -10.03 -5.77 -31.21
C ALA A 80 -8.49 -5.92 -31.11
N ASN A 81 -7.74 -4.80 -31.11
CA ASN A 81 -6.28 -4.78 -31.02
C ASN A 81 -5.75 -4.30 -29.66
N ASP A 82 -6.61 -3.97 -28.70
CA ASP A 82 -6.13 -3.55 -27.38
C ASP A 82 -5.67 -4.75 -26.56
N PRO A 83 -4.55 -4.63 -25.82
CA PRO A 83 -4.11 -5.70 -24.95
C PRO A 83 -5.13 -5.94 -23.84
N VAL A 84 -5.51 -7.20 -23.63
CA VAL A 84 -6.34 -7.64 -22.50
C VAL A 84 -5.71 -7.12 -21.20
N ARG A 85 -6.41 -6.22 -20.52
CA ARG A 85 -5.94 -5.68 -19.24
C ARG A 85 -6.09 -6.75 -18.18
N LYS A 86 -5.03 -6.91 -17.37
CA LYS A 86 -4.98 -7.86 -16.26
C LYS A 86 -4.51 -7.12 -15.03
N ASP A 87 -5.40 -7.02 -14.04
CA ASP A 87 -5.06 -6.51 -12.73
C ASP A 87 -5.00 -7.70 -11.76
N LYS A 88 -4.08 -7.64 -10.80
CA LYS A 88 -3.85 -8.73 -9.84
C LYS A 88 -3.91 -8.19 -8.42
N PHE A 89 -4.46 -9.00 -7.53
CA PHE A 89 -4.63 -8.64 -6.12
C PHE A 89 -4.13 -9.78 -5.24
N LEU A 90 -3.27 -9.45 -4.28
CA LEU A 90 -2.94 -10.36 -3.20
C LEU A 90 -3.99 -10.17 -2.10
N CYS A 91 -4.80 -11.19 -1.90
CA CYS A 91 -5.75 -11.26 -0.79
C CYS A 91 -5.18 -12.18 0.29
N GLY A 92 -5.29 -11.80 1.55
CA GLY A 92 -4.80 -12.67 2.62
C GLY A 92 -5.17 -12.19 4.01
N HIS A 93 -4.74 -12.97 5.00
CA HIS A 93 -4.84 -12.59 6.41
C HIS A 93 -3.47 -12.25 6.95
N ASP A 94 -3.37 -11.10 7.61
CA ASP A 94 -2.16 -10.72 8.33
C ASP A 94 -2.52 -10.27 9.75
N GLU A 95 -1.79 -10.83 10.71
CA GLU A 95 -2.04 -10.62 12.14
C GLU A 95 -3.48 -10.93 12.58
N ARG A 96 -4.35 -9.93 12.54
CA ARG A 96 -5.73 -9.97 13.02
C ARG A 96 -6.76 -9.68 11.94
N HIS A 97 -6.33 -9.23 10.76
CA HIS A 97 -7.23 -8.69 9.74
C HIS A 97 -6.98 -9.32 8.38
N TRP A 98 -8.06 -9.44 7.61
CA TRP A 98 -7.95 -9.66 6.17
C TRP A 98 -7.44 -8.39 5.49
N PHE A 99 -6.78 -8.56 4.35
CA PHE A 99 -6.29 -7.47 3.54
C PHE A 99 -6.38 -7.81 2.05
N VAL A 100 -6.37 -6.75 1.24
CA VAL A 100 -6.23 -6.79 -0.21
C VAL A 100 -5.12 -5.81 -0.58
N ALA A 101 -4.18 -6.26 -1.41
CA ALA A 101 -3.12 -5.41 -1.95
C ALA A 101 -3.07 -5.51 -3.48
N GLY A 102 -3.07 -4.37 -4.16
CA GLY A 102 -2.88 -4.31 -5.61
C GLY A 102 -1.45 -4.71 -5.98
N VAL A 103 -1.30 -5.60 -6.95
CA VAL A 103 0.01 -6.06 -7.44
C VAL A 103 0.41 -5.23 -8.66
N PRO A 104 1.60 -4.61 -8.67
CA PRO A 104 2.07 -3.82 -9.81
C PRO A 104 2.06 -4.62 -11.12
N GLU A 105 1.52 -4.05 -12.18
CA GLU A 105 1.31 -4.76 -13.45
C GLU A 105 2.62 -5.01 -14.20
N THR A 106 3.65 -4.23 -13.88
CA THR A 106 5.03 -4.41 -14.37
C THR A 106 5.70 -5.65 -13.80
N ALA A 107 5.17 -6.23 -12.71
CA ALA A 107 5.76 -7.39 -12.07
C ALA A 107 5.23 -8.71 -12.69
N PRO A 108 6.12 -9.65 -13.10
CA PRO A 108 5.71 -10.95 -13.61
C PRO A 108 5.27 -11.86 -12.46
N VAL A 109 3.99 -11.74 -12.06
CA VAL A 109 3.40 -12.47 -10.94
C VAL A 109 2.53 -13.62 -11.43
N SER A 110 2.75 -14.82 -10.92
CA SER A 110 1.98 -16.03 -11.28
C SER A 110 1.50 -16.85 -10.08
N ASN A 111 1.91 -16.48 -8.87
CA ASN A 111 1.52 -17.14 -7.62
C ASN A 111 1.68 -16.20 -6.42
N VAL A 112 1.17 -16.61 -5.26
CA VAL A 112 1.23 -15.84 -4.00
C VAL A 112 2.67 -15.46 -3.62
N ILE A 113 3.63 -16.35 -3.84
CA ILE A 113 5.04 -16.09 -3.54
C ILE A 113 5.56 -14.93 -4.40
N THR A 114 5.35 -14.98 -5.70
CA THR A 114 5.78 -13.90 -6.62
C THR A 114 5.05 -12.58 -6.35
N ALA A 115 3.78 -12.63 -5.92
CA ALA A 115 3.02 -11.44 -5.53
C ALA A 115 3.58 -10.77 -4.27
N LYS A 116 3.93 -11.57 -3.24
CA LYS A 116 4.58 -11.04 -2.03
C LYS A 116 5.93 -10.42 -2.32
N GLU A 117 6.69 -10.98 -3.26
CA GLU A 117 7.99 -10.43 -3.68
C GLU A 117 7.84 -9.14 -4.48
N SER A 118 6.85 -9.04 -5.38
CA SER A 118 6.62 -7.81 -6.14
C SER A 118 6.19 -6.64 -5.26
N LEU A 119 5.51 -6.93 -4.14
CA LEU A 119 5.09 -5.95 -3.14
C LEU A 119 6.24 -5.41 -2.27
N LYS A 120 7.42 -6.02 -2.31
CA LYS A 120 8.58 -5.50 -1.57
C LYS A 120 9.09 -4.21 -2.21
N PRO A 121 9.40 -3.17 -1.42
CA PRO A 121 10.06 -1.99 -1.96
C PRO A 121 11.44 -2.33 -2.52
N GLU A 122 11.90 -1.52 -3.48
CA GLU A 122 13.20 -1.67 -4.14
C GLU A 122 14.35 -1.80 -3.12
N LEU A 123 14.35 -0.95 -2.10
CA LEU A 123 15.32 -0.99 -1.01
C LEU A 123 15.43 -2.37 -0.32
N VAL A 124 14.31 -3.09 -0.17
CA VAL A 124 14.33 -4.45 0.40
C VAL A 124 14.92 -5.43 -0.63
N ARG A 125 14.49 -5.34 -1.89
CA ARG A 125 14.98 -6.20 -2.98
C ARG A 125 16.50 -6.07 -3.15
N ASP A 126 17.03 -4.85 -3.11
CA ASP A 126 18.45 -4.57 -3.21
C ASP A 126 19.25 -5.21 -2.06
N ARG A 127 18.75 -5.09 -0.82
CA ARG A 127 19.40 -5.70 0.35
C ARG A 127 19.29 -7.22 0.38
N GLU A 128 18.30 -7.81 -0.30
CA GLU A 128 18.18 -9.25 -0.45
C GLU A 128 18.97 -9.80 -1.64
N SER A 129 19.38 -8.93 -2.57
CA SER A 129 20.22 -9.28 -3.71
C SER A 129 21.52 -9.93 -3.22
N GLY A 130 21.92 -11.02 -3.86
CA GLY A 130 23.13 -11.78 -3.51
C GLY A 130 23.07 -12.57 -2.19
N LYS A 131 22.08 -12.35 -1.31
CA LYS A 131 21.91 -13.22 -0.12
C LYS A 131 21.56 -14.64 -0.58
N LYS A 132 21.98 -15.66 0.18
CA LYS A 132 21.56 -17.07 0.00
C LYS A 132 20.41 -17.41 0.96
N GLY A 133 19.64 -18.48 0.68
CA GLY A 133 18.61 -18.98 1.58
C GLY A 133 17.23 -19.20 0.94
N LYS A 134 16.35 -19.93 1.64
CA LYS A 134 15.01 -20.29 1.15
C LYS A 134 14.14 -19.03 0.97
N ARG A 135 13.55 -18.87 -0.22
CA ARG A 135 12.67 -17.74 -0.57
C ARG A 135 11.53 -17.55 0.45
N THR A 136 10.94 -18.64 0.94
CA THR A 136 9.87 -18.61 1.96
C THR A 136 10.31 -17.96 3.28
N LYS A 137 11.59 -18.09 3.68
CA LYS A 137 12.09 -17.41 4.89
C LYS A 137 12.17 -15.89 4.70
N ARG A 138 12.35 -15.40 3.47
CA ARG A 138 12.38 -13.97 3.10
C ARG A 138 11.00 -13.33 3.01
N LEU A 139 9.94 -14.15 3.04
CA LEU A 139 8.55 -13.69 3.05
C LEU A 139 7.98 -13.59 4.46
N ARG A 140 8.77 -13.96 5.48
CA ARG A 140 8.39 -13.79 6.87
C ARG A 140 8.27 -12.31 7.20
N ARG A 141 7.39 -12.01 8.15
CA ARG A 141 7.17 -10.66 8.65
C ARG A 141 8.42 -10.05 9.31
N LYS A 142 9.27 -10.88 9.93
CA LYS A 142 10.53 -10.47 10.54
C LYS A 142 11.68 -11.25 9.93
N THR A 143 12.68 -10.53 9.43
CA THR A 143 13.91 -11.06 8.84
C THR A 143 15.08 -10.18 9.28
N ASP A 144 16.30 -10.61 9.01
CA ASP A 144 17.50 -9.79 9.25
C ASP A 144 17.58 -8.57 8.31
N THR A 145 16.79 -8.56 7.23
CA THR A 145 16.75 -7.46 6.27
C THR A 145 15.72 -6.41 6.64
N PHE A 146 14.57 -6.84 7.16
CA PHE A 146 13.44 -5.96 7.47
C PHE A 146 12.50 -6.58 8.50
N VAL A 147 11.74 -5.71 9.16
CA VAL A 147 10.48 -6.03 9.84
C VAL A 147 9.33 -5.40 9.08
N ARG A 148 8.21 -6.11 8.91
CA ARG A 148 7.00 -5.60 8.24
C ARG A 148 5.85 -5.43 9.23
N GLN A 149 5.01 -4.42 9.06
CA GLN A 149 3.71 -4.27 9.74
C GLN A 149 2.73 -3.62 8.75
N GLY A 150 1.67 -4.33 8.37
CA GLY A 150 0.80 -3.89 7.27
C GLY A 150 1.59 -3.63 5.97
N GLU A 151 1.40 -2.46 5.39
CA GLU A 151 2.11 -1.98 4.20
C GLU A 151 3.55 -1.48 4.47
N TRP A 152 3.96 -1.38 5.74
CA TRP A 152 5.23 -0.75 6.10
C TRP A 152 6.36 -1.75 6.31
N PHE A 153 7.51 -1.46 5.71
CA PHE A 153 8.78 -2.14 5.91
C PHE A 153 9.74 -1.24 6.69
N PHE A 154 10.36 -1.82 7.73
CA PHE A 154 11.34 -1.20 8.60
C PHE A 154 12.67 -1.92 8.42
N LEU A 155 13.64 -1.26 7.81
CA LEU A 155 14.93 -1.86 7.49
C LEU A 155 16.01 -1.35 8.43
N PRO A 156 16.82 -2.21 9.09
CA PRO A 156 17.87 -1.75 10.01
C PRO A 156 18.79 -0.70 9.37
N ALA A 157 19.07 0.37 10.09
CA ALA A 157 19.84 1.53 9.64
C ALA A 157 20.88 1.94 10.68
N GLY A 158 21.72 1.00 11.12
CA GLY A 158 22.68 1.22 12.22
C GLY A 158 23.69 2.35 12.01
N ASN A 159 23.93 2.76 10.77
CA ASN A 159 24.91 3.81 10.43
C ASN A 159 24.29 5.21 10.26
N VAL A 160 22.99 5.37 10.49
CA VAL A 160 22.33 6.68 10.33
C VAL A 160 22.83 7.65 11.40
N ARG A 161 23.19 8.86 10.98
CA ARG A 161 23.52 9.97 11.89
C ARG A 161 22.26 10.81 12.08
N VAL A 162 21.66 10.71 13.26
CA VAL A 162 20.47 11.48 13.61
C VAL A 162 20.85 12.72 14.40
N ASN A 163 20.35 13.87 13.97
CA ASN A 163 20.36 15.06 14.81
C ASN A 163 19.19 14.96 15.81
N GLU A 164 19.50 14.67 17.07
CA GLU A 164 18.49 14.49 18.13
C GLU A 164 17.58 15.72 18.31
N LYS A 165 18.02 16.93 17.92
CA LYS A 165 17.20 18.15 17.98
C LYS A 165 16.06 18.16 16.97
N LEU A 166 16.14 17.34 15.92
CA LEU A 166 15.12 17.20 14.87
C LEU A 166 14.25 15.95 15.07
N LEU A 167 14.36 15.32 16.25
CA LEU A 167 13.60 14.13 16.59
C LEU A 167 12.13 14.47 16.83
N LEU A 168 11.25 13.80 16.12
CA LEU A 168 9.81 13.89 16.28
C LEU A 168 9.32 12.73 17.14
N ARG A 169 8.38 13.02 18.05
CA ARG A 169 7.85 12.05 18.99
C ARG A 169 6.37 11.80 18.72
N ASN A 170 5.96 10.53 18.77
CA ASN A 170 4.59 10.10 18.47
C ASN A 170 4.11 10.60 17.10
N GLU A 171 5.01 10.57 16.12
CA GLU A 171 4.77 11.09 14.79
C GLU A 171 4.05 10.05 13.93
N PRO A 172 2.95 10.39 13.25
CA PRO A 172 2.25 9.47 12.37
C PRO A 172 2.99 9.29 11.04
N ILE A 173 2.99 8.06 10.53
CA ILE A 173 3.23 7.74 9.11
C ILE A 173 1.95 7.17 8.50
N SER A 174 1.63 7.56 7.27
CA SER A 174 0.34 7.26 6.64
C SER A 174 0.49 7.10 5.13
N ARG A 175 -0.37 6.27 4.54
CA ARG A 175 -0.55 6.13 3.09
C ARG A 175 -1.50 7.19 2.50
N GLY A 176 -1.68 8.32 3.19
CA GLY A 176 -2.55 9.40 2.74
C GLY A 176 -4.01 9.27 3.18
N LEU A 177 -4.87 10.02 2.51
CA LEU A 177 -6.27 10.28 2.89
C LEU A 177 -7.07 8.98 3.15
N GLY A 178 -7.72 8.91 4.31
CA GLY A 178 -8.60 7.79 4.69
C GLY A 178 -7.89 6.59 5.33
N SER A 179 -6.55 6.61 5.46
CA SER A 179 -5.83 5.55 6.16
C SER A 179 -5.67 5.83 7.66
N LYS A 180 -5.70 4.77 8.47
CA LYS A 180 -5.31 4.85 9.88
C LYS A 180 -3.78 4.94 9.94
N PRO A 181 -3.21 5.98 10.56
CA PRO A 181 -1.76 6.15 10.60
C PRO A 181 -1.12 5.15 11.57
N HIS A 182 0.11 4.75 11.26
CA HIS A 182 0.99 4.13 12.24
C HIS A 182 1.67 5.24 13.05
N VAL A 183 1.61 5.15 14.38
CA VAL A 183 2.23 6.15 15.27
C VAL A 183 3.60 5.65 15.69
N CYS A 184 4.63 6.41 15.34
CA CYS A 184 6.04 6.13 15.64
C CYS A 184 6.48 6.88 16.89
N GLU A 185 7.01 6.17 17.89
CA GLU A 185 7.49 6.77 19.15
C GLU A 185 8.60 7.80 18.90
N PHE A 186 9.52 7.46 17.99
CA PHE A 186 10.63 8.32 17.56
C PHE A 186 10.77 8.26 16.05
N LEU A 187 10.72 9.43 15.41
CA LEU A 187 10.84 9.58 13.95
C LEU A 187 11.82 10.69 13.61
N TYR A 188 12.64 10.47 12.59
CA TYR A 188 13.60 11.43 12.04
C TYR A 188 13.44 11.49 10.52
N ARG A 189 13.31 12.71 9.97
CA ARG A 189 13.20 12.95 8.53
C ARG A 189 14.51 13.54 8.02
N ASP A 190 15.14 12.86 7.08
CA ASP A 190 16.37 13.29 6.43
C ASP A 190 16.11 13.69 4.96
N GLY A 191 16.70 14.79 4.52
CA GLY A 191 16.50 15.32 3.18
C GLY A 191 15.04 15.70 2.86
N GLY A 192 14.63 15.48 1.60
CA GLY A 192 13.32 15.85 1.06
C GLY A 192 13.30 17.26 0.43
N THR A 193 12.29 17.50 -0.42
CA THR A 193 12.05 18.81 -1.05
C THR A 193 11.01 19.58 -0.25
N THR A 194 11.31 20.82 0.14
CA THR A 194 10.30 21.68 0.81
C THR A 194 9.18 22.01 -0.16
N VAL A 195 7.95 21.64 0.21
CA VAL A 195 6.74 21.91 -0.58
C VAL A 195 5.71 22.69 0.21
N TYR A 196 4.94 23.51 -0.50
CA TYR A 196 3.84 24.31 0.00
C TYR A 196 2.53 23.66 -0.44
N VAL A 197 1.74 23.15 0.51
CA VAL A 197 0.52 22.38 0.26
C VAL A 197 -0.70 23.19 0.68
N CYS A 198 -1.77 23.17 -0.12
CA CYS A 198 -3.10 23.65 0.27
C CYS A 198 -4.17 22.81 -0.41
N GLY A 199 -5.45 23.02 -0.10
CA GLY A 199 -6.55 22.23 -0.70
C GLY A 199 -6.61 22.27 -2.25
N ARG A 200 -6.03 23.30 -2.88
CA ARG A 200 -5.93 23.42 -4.36
C ARG A 200 -4.66 22.78 -4.93
N HIS A 201 -3.65 22.54 -4.10
CA HIS A 201 -2.39 21.91 -4.47
C HIS A 201 -2.07 20.79 -3.47
N PRO A 202 -2.84 19.68 -3.50
CA PRO A 202 -2.73 18.62 -2.51
C PRO A 202 -1.36 17.93 -2.53
N SER A 203 -0.73 17.79 -3.70
CA SER A 203 0.62 17.22 -3.84
C SER A 203 1.76 18.19 -3.48
N GLY A 204 1.42 19.44 -3.15
CA GLY A 204 2.37 20.50 -2.83
C GLY A 204 3.08 21.10 -4.05
N LEU A 205 3.42 22.38 -3.96
CA LEU A 205 4.29 23.09 -4.90
C LEU A 205 5.68 23.21 -4.31
N ASP A 206 6.72 23.00 -5.10
CA ASP A 206 8.07 23.33 -4.63
C ASP A 206 8.22 24.85 -4.42
N THR A 207 9.35 25.26 -3.83
CA THR A 207 9.58 26.68 -3.51
C THR A 207 9.57 27.58 -4.74
N GLN A 208 10.03 27.10 -5.89
CA GLN A 208 10.06 27.87 -7.13
C GLN A 208 8.66 27.98 -7.74
N GLU A 209 7.92 26.89 -7.79
CA GLU A 209 6.54 26.81 -8.27
C GLU A 209 5.60 27.68 -7.41
N TYR A 210 5.71 27.59 -6.09
CA TYR A 210 4.95 28.42 -5.16
C TYR A 210 5.19 29.91 -5.42
N ARG A 211 6.45 30.33 -5.57
CA ARG A 211 6.79 31.72 -5.89
C ARG A 211 6.25 32.15 -7.26
N LYS A 212 6.32 31.29 -8.28
CA LYS A 212 5.74 31.57 -9.61
C LYS A 212 4.22 31.74 -9.53
N LEU A 213 3.54 30.90 -8.75
CA LEU A 213 2.10 31.03 -8.51
C LEU A 213 1.76 32.36 -7.84
N LEU A 214 2.47 32.74 -6.77
CA LEU A 214 2.21 34.01 -6.08
C LEU A 214 2.44 35.23 -6.97
N LYS A 215 3.43 35.18 -7.87
CA LYS A 215 3.65 36.24 -8.86
C LYS A 215 2.51 36.34 -9.88
N LYS A 216 2.01 35.20 -10.37
CA LYS A 216 0.90 35.16 -11.34
C LYS A 216 -0.45 35.48 -10.70
N ASN A 217 -0.65 35.09 -9.45
CA ASN A 217 -1.87 35.30 -8.70
C ASN A 217 -1.54 35.71 -7.25
N PRO A 218 -1.42 37.01 -6.97
CA PRO A 218 -1.11 37.50 -5.64
C PRO A 218 -2.12 37.08 -4.56
N GLN A 219 -3.40 36.87 -4.91
CA GLN A 219 -4.43 36.42 -3.96
C GLN A 219 -4.21 34.97 -3.51
N ALA A 220 -3.38 34.18 -4.20
CA ALA A 220 -3.04 32.83 -3.78
C ALA A 220 -2.29 32.78 -2.45
N SER A 221 -1.64 33.88 -2.04
CA SER A 221 -0.96 33.98 -0.73
C SER A 221 -1.90 33.76 0.46
N LYS A 222 -3.20 34.03 0.30
CA LYS A 222 -4.24 33.89 1.35
C LYS A 222 -4.81 32.48 1.45
N TRP A 223 -4.38 31.54 0.62
CA TRP A 223 -4.85 30.16 0.74
C TRP A 223 -4.24 29.52 1.99
N ASN A 224 -4.91 28.51 2.54
CA ASN A 224 -4.47 27.79 3.75
C ASN A 224 -3.24 26.92 3.47
N TRP A 225 -2.08 27.54 3.29
CA TRP A 225 -0.82 26.87 2.99
C TRP A 225 -0.22 26.21 4.23
N ARG A 226 0.36 25.03 4.02
CA ARG A 226 1.19 24.31 4.98
C ARG A 226 2.53 24.00 4.34
N VAL A 227 3.61 24.16 5.08
CA VAL A 227 4.95 23.75 4.64
C VAL A 227 5.14 22.29 5.05
N MET A 228 5.50 21.45 4.09
CA MET A 228 5.76 20.01 4.25
C MET A 228 7.05 19.62 3.52
N ARG A 229 7.50 18.36 3.65
CA ARG A 229 8.64 17.84 2.87
C ARG A 229 8.17 16.70 1.97
N ARG A 230 8.32 16.89 0.67
CA ARG A 230 8.09 15.81 -0.31
C ARG A 230 9.30 14.89 -0.36
N ASP A 231 9.06 13.59 -0.37
CA ASP A 231 10.06 12.51 -0.48
C ASP A 231 11.22 12.54 0.54
N PRO A 232 11.01 12.81 1.85
CA PRO A 232 12.07 12.66 2.84
C PRO A 232 12.40 11.18 3.05
N VAL A 233 13.65 10.90 3.41
CA VAL A 233 13.99 9.58 3.96
C VAL A 233 13.56 9.56 5.42
N VAL A 234 12.66 8.65 5.76
CA VAL A 234 12.12 8.53 7.12
C VAL A 234 12.86 7.42 7.87
N PHE A 235 13.30 7.73 9.08
CA PHE A 235 13.88 6.79 10.02
C PHE A 235 13.06 6.74 11.30
N VAL A 236 12.89 5.56 11.88
CA VAL A 236 12.13 5.34 13.12
C VAL A 236 12.88 4.42 14.08
N ARG A 237 12.59 4.55 15.38
CA ARG A 237 13.05 3.62 16.42
C ARG A 237 12.02 3.52 17.55
N GLY A 238 12.15 2.52 18.43
CA GLY A 238 11.24 2.34 19.55
C GLY A 238 9.92 1.71 19.10
N LYS A 239 8.80 2.14 19.68
CA LYS A 239 7.48 1.58 19.37
C LYS A 239 6.91 2.11 18.06
N VAL A 240 6.27 1.22 17.30
CA VAL A 240 5.37 1.58 16.19
C VAL A 240 4.01 0.94 16.46
N SER A 241 2.99 1.77 16.64
CA SER A 241 1.65 1.35 17.05
C SER A 241 0.63 1.61 15.95
N HIS A 242 -0.28 0.66 15.76
CA HIS A 242 -1.41 0.78 14.83
C HIS A 242 -2.62 0.08 15.43
N PRO A 243 -3.86 0.61 15.29
CA PRO A 243 -5.05 -0.03 15.88
C PRO A 243 -5.28 -1.47 15.43
N ASP A 244 -4.93 -1.77 14.17
CA ASP A 244 -5.22 -3.05 13.53
C ASP A 244 -4.01 -4.02 13.60
N HIS A 245 -2.88 -3.60 14.20
CA HIS A 245 -1.66 -4.43 14.24
C HIS A 245 -1.03 -4.45 15.63
N ALA A 246 -0.38 -5.56 15.99
CA ALA A 246 0.35 -5.65 17.24
C ALA A 246 1.51 -4.64 17.25
N THR A 247 1.64 -3.85 18.32
CA THR A 247 2.72 -2.87 18.46
C THR A 247 4.08 -3.51 18.22
N LEU A 248 4.82 -2.93 17.28
CA LEU A 248 6.17 -3.33 16.95
C LEU A 248 7.16 -2.57 17.86
N ARG A 249 8.24 -3.23 18.26
CA ARG A 249 9.40 -2.59 18.89
C ARG A 249 10.61 -2.76 17.99
N LEU A 250 11.27 -1.66 17.69
CA LEU A 250 12.43 -1.57 16.82
C LEU A 250 13.68 -1.22 17.64
N ASP A 251 14.62 -2.15 17.68
CA ASP A 251 15.91 -1.97 18.35
C ASP A 251 16.85 -1.16 17.46
N GLY A 252 17.09 0.09 17.83
CA GLY A 252 17.87 1.03 17.02
C GLY A 252 17.08 1.58 15.83
N TRP A 253 17.78 2.36 15.00
CA TRP A 253 17.18 3.06 13.87
C TRP A 253 16.88 2.14 12.70
N HIS A 254 15.69 2.33 12.11
CA HIS A 254 15.24 1.64 10.93
C HIS A 254 14.78 2.64 9.87
N ARG A 255 15.19 2.46 8.63
CA ARG A 255 14.64 3.21 7.48
C ARG A 255 13.25 2.66 7.15
N VAL A 256 12.29 3.55 7.01
CA VAL A 256 10.91 3.23 6.63
C VAL A 256 10.81 3.17 5.11
N ALA A 257 10.10 2.17 4.61
CA ALA A 257 9.68 2.08 3.22
C ALA A 257 8.24 1.53 3.17
N MET A 258 7.40 2.10 2.30
CA MET A 258 6.10 1.54 1.99
C MET A 258 6.25 0.37 1.00
N ASN A 259 5.30 -0.56 1.00
CA ASN A 259 5.18 -1.56 -0.05
C ASN A 259 4.92 -0.88 -1.43
N THR A 260 4.88 -1.65 -2.49
CA THR A 260 4.67 -1.13 -3.86
C THR A 260 3.21 -1.17 -4.31
N GLU A 261 2.24 -1.34 -3.40
CA GLU A 261 0.83 -1.50 -3.80
C GLU A 261 0.29 -0.26 -4.52
N ASN A 262 0.75 0.92 -4.12
CA ASN A 262 0.42 2.20 -4.74
C ASN A 262 0.95 2.35 -6.18
N GLN A 263 1.83 1.45 -6.63
CA GLN A 263 2.32 1.41 -8.01
C GLN A 263 1.37 0.63 -8.94
N SER A 264 0.40 -0.12 -8.39
CA SER A 264 -0.66 -0.73 -9.20
C SER A 264 -1.67 0.33 -9.63
N ARG A 265 -2.09 0.29 -10.89
CA ARG A 265 -3.15 1.16 -11.41
C ARG A 265 -4.43 1.05 -10.60
N ALA A 266 -4.76 -0.16 -10.14
CA ALA A 266 -5.95 -0.41 -9.33
C ALA A 266 -5.91 0.28 -7.95
N MET A 267 -4.73 0.74 -7.50
CA MET A 267 -4.50 1.37 -6.19
C MET A 267 -3.76 2.71 -6.30
N ALA A 268 -3.65 3.28 -7.52
CA ALA A 268 -2.78 4.41 -7.86
C ALA A 268 -3.18 5.79 -7.28
N ALA A 269 -4.05 5.84 -6.26
CA ALA A 269 -4.55 7.10 -5.72
C ALA A 269 -3.64 7.77 -4.66
N VAL A 270 -2.41 7.28 -4.43
CA VAL A 270 -1.60 7.68 -3.26
C VAL A 270 -0.19 8.14 -3.66
N ALA A 271 0.07 9.43 -3.47
CA ALA A 271 1.42 10.00 -3.37
C ALA A 271 1.85 10.06 -1.88
N PHE A 272 3.12 9.76 -1.59
CA PHE A 272 3.70 9.91 -0.26
C PHE A 272 3.91 11.40 0.04
N LEU A 273 3.10 11.96 0.93
CA LEU A 273 3.22 13.35 1.39
C LEU A 273 3.45 13.32 2.90
N ASP A 274 4.56 13.89 3.35
CA ASP A 274 4.99 13.86 4.76
C ASP A 274 5.40 15.26 5.27
#